data_AF-A0A4Q0P2C1-F1
#
_entry.id   AF-A0A4Q0P2C1-F1
#
_cell.length_a   1.000
_cell.length_b   1.000
_cell.length_c   1.000
_cell.angle_alpha   90.00
_cell.angle_beta   90.00
_cell.angle_gamma   90.00
#
_symmetry.space_group_name_H-M   'P 1'
#
loop_
_entity.id
_entity.type
_entity.pdbx_description
1 polymer ?
#
loop_
_entity_poly.entity_id
_entity_poly.type
_entity_poly.pdbx_seq_one_letter_code
_entity_poly.pdbx_strand_id
1 'polypeptide(L)'
;MKTLAFLIVLFLCSSINCLAQEEYMVTNENDTIYGEISRSLNLLNTAKVGYKIKSADGRKSRINPAKIKFIRSLDGVDGDCIIAPIYDEWFVKRILDGRIKVYQLVDGIVFFTSKDDSDIILNDFGGLNNREDSMDQIRPLIEDNSVILQEFNSLKGSQRDIIYIIEKYNKLNARFYISYY
;
A
#
# COMPACT_ATOMS: atom_id res chain seq x y z
N MET A 1 31.48 5.41 -41.02
CA MET A 1 31.88 5.23 -39.60
C MET A 1 31.09 6.10 -38.62
N LYS A 2 30.92 7.41 -38.86
CA LYS A 2 30.20 8.31 -37.93
C LYS A 2 28.72 7.96 -37.71
N THR A 3 28.02 7.50 -38.75
CA THR A 3 26.63 7.05 -38.70
C THR A 3 26.43 5.74 -37.93
N LEU A 4 27.41 4.82 -38.00
CA LEU A 4 27.35 3.55 -37.26
C LEU A 4 27.52 3.77 -35.75
N ALA A 5 28.44 4.68 -35.37
CA ALA A 5 28.63 5.05 -33.96
C ALA A 5 27.37 5.70 -33.36
N PHE A 6 26.67 6.54 -34.13
CA PHE A 6 25.43 7.18 -33.68
C PHE A 6 24.29 6.18 -33.45
N LEU A 7 24.15 5.17 -34.32
CA LEU A 7 23.17 4.10 -34.17
C LEU A 7 23.46 3.20 -32.96
N ILE A 8 24.74 2.91 -32.69
CA ILE A 8 25.15 2.13 -31.51
C ILE A 8 24.84 2.90 -30.22
N VAL A 9 25.10 4.22 -30.18
CA VAL A 9 24.75 5.05 -29.02
C VAL A 9 23.24 5.13 -28.80
N LEU A 10 22.44 5.25 -29.86
CA LEU A 10 20.97 5.20 -29.77
C LEU A 10 20.45 3.85 -29.26
N PHE A 11 21.04 2.74 -29.70
CA PHE A 11 20.68 1.39 -29.25
C PHE A 11 21.11 1.11 -27.80
N LEU A 12 22.26 1.64 -27.38
CA LEU A 12 22.72 1.55 -25.99
C LEU A 12 21.83 2.41 -25.06
N CYS A 13 21.47 3.63 -25.46
CA CYS A 13 20.58 4.49 -24.68
C CYS A 13 19.14 3.97 -24.56
N SER A 14 18.63 3.23 -25.56
CA SER A 14 17.30 2.61 -25.47
C SER A 14 17.29 1.37 -24.56
N SER A 15 18.41 0.65 -24.45
CA SER A 15 18.51 -0.56 -23.60
C SER A 15 18.57 -0.29 -22.10
N ILE A 16 19.02 0.91 -21.67
CA ILE A 16 19.16 1.25 -20.25
C ILE A 16 17.80 1.54 -19.59
N ASN A 17 16.77 1.88 -20.37
CA ASN A 17 15.43 2.22 -19.86
C ASN A 17 14.47 1.01 -19.76
N CYS A 18 14.92 -0.21 -20.05
CA CYS A 18 14.12 -1.42 -19.94
C CYS A 18 14.53 -2.27 -18.73
N LEU A 19 14.79 -1.62 -17.59
CA LEU A 19 14.67 -2.32 -16.31
C LEU A 19 13.18 -2.27 -15.95
N ALA A 20 12.41 -3.17 -16.56
CA ALA A 20 11.03 -3.37 -16.18
C ALA A 20 11.01 -3.64 -14.68
N GLN A 21 10.37 -2.75 -13.93
CA GLN A 21 10.25 -2.90 -12.50
C GLN A 21 9.42 -4.18 -12.27
N GLU A 22 10.02 -5.20 -11.66
CA GLU A 22 9.35 -6.50 -11.48
C GLU A 22 8.51 -6.47 -10.20
N GLU A 23 7.34 -7.09 -10.26
CA GLU A 23 6.53 -7.34 -9.08
C GLU A 23 7.24 -8.33 -8.15
N TYR A 24 7.05 -8.15 -6.84
CA TYR A 24 7.67 -9.00 -5.85
C TYR A 24 6.83 -9.09 -4.58
N MET A 25 7.10 -10.12 -3.79
CA MET A 25 6.61 -10.24 -2.42
C MET A 25 7.78 -10.38 -1.47
N VAL A 26 7.61 -9.87 -0.25
CA VAL A 26 8.56 -10.03 0.84
C VAL A 26 7.97 -10.98 1.86
N THR A 27 8.72 -12.01 2.28
CA THR A 27 8.29 -12.97 3.30
C THR A 27 8.47 -12.41 4.71
N ASN A 28 7.86 -13.05 5.72
CA ASN A 28 8.13 -12.73 7.13
C ASN A 28 9.59 -13.00 7.54
N GLU A 29 10.30 -13.86 6.78
CA GLU A 29 11.73 -14.14 6.92
C GLU A 29 12.61 -13.08 6.21
N ASN A 30 12.00 -12.06 5.59
CA ASN A 30 12.63 -11.01 4.78
C ASN A 30 13.26 -11.49 3.46
N ASP A 31 12.80 -12.62 2.93
CA ASP A 31 13.13 -13.02 1.56
C ASP A 31 12.31 -12.22 0.56
N THR A 32 12.94 -11.80 -0.53
CA THR A 32 12.24 -11.17 -1.67
C THR A 32 12.07 -12.19 -2.78
N ILE A 33 10.82 -12.43 -3.18
CA ILE A 33 10.47 -13.36 -4.26
C ILE A 33 9.85 -12.56 -5.39
N TYR A 34 10.53 -12.56 -6.54
CA TYR A 34 10.10 -11.88 -7.76
C TYR A 34 9.19 -12.77 -8.62
N GLY A 35 8.21 -12.15 -9.26
CA GLY A 35 7.32 -12.83 -10.20
C GLY A 35 6.03 -12.05 -10.45
N GLU A 36 5.30 -12.45 -11.49
CA GLU A 36 4.03 -11.85 -11.90
C GLU A 36 2.94 -12.18 -10.87
N ILE A 37 2.34 -11.15 -10.27
CA ILE A 37 1.33 -11.25 -9.22
C ILE A 37 -0.05 -11.03 -9.82
N SER A 38 -0.97 -11.94 -9.51
CA SER A 38 -2.35 -11.83 -9.95
C SER A 38 -3.30 -12.30 -8.86
N ARG A 39 -4.55 -11.83 -8.90
CA ARG A 39 -5.58 -12.32 -7.98
C ARG A 39 -5.86 -13.80 -8.23
N SER A 40 -6.02 -14.57 -7.16
CA SER A 40 -6.56 -15.92 -7.19
C SER A 40 -8.08 -15.82 -7.00
N LEU A 41 -8.84 -16.21 -8.02
CA LEU A 41 -10.29 -16.34 -7.91
C LEU A 41 -10.62 -17.51 -6.99
N ASN A 42 -11.35 -17.26 -5.92
CA ASN A 42 -11.95 -18.30 -5.10
C ASN A 42 -13.43 -18.43 -5.49
N LEU A 43 -13.76 -19.46 -6.28
CA LEU A 43 -15.12 -19.69 -6.78
C LEU A 43 -16.15 -19.93 -5.65
N LEU A 44 -15.69 -20.36 -4.48
CA LEU A 44 -16.55 -20.69 -3.33
C LEU A 44 -16.68 -19.52 -2.34
N ASN A 45 -15.81 -18.52 -2.41
CA ASN A 45 -15.88 -17.33 -1.57
C ASN A 45 -15.26 -16.14 -2.32
N THR A 46 -16.09 -15.46 -3.10
CA THR A 46 -15.70 -14.30 -3.90
C THR A 46 -15.36 -13.06 -3.06
N ALA A 47 -15.74 -13.06 -1.77
CA ALA A 47 -15.46 -11.99 -0.81
C ALA A 47 -14.11 -12.15 -0.08
N LYS A 48 -13.32 -13.19 -0.42
CA LYS A 48 -11.96 -13.37 0.07
C LYS A 48 -10.99 -13.36 -1.10
N VAL A 49 -10.53 -12.18 -1.48
CA VAL A 49 -9.47 -12.04 -2.49
C VAL A 49 -8.20 -12.72 -1.97
N GLY A 50 -7.65 -13.62 -2.79
CA GLY A 50 -6.30 -14.13 -2.60
C GLY A 50 -5.39 -13.71 -3.75
N TYR A 51 -4.10 -13.99 -3.61
CA TYR A 51 -3.11 -13.74 -4.65
C TYR A 51 -2.36 -15.02 -5.03
N LYS A 52 -1.83 -15.03 -6.25
CA LYS A 52 -0.90 -16.03 -6.76
C LYS A 52 0.29 -15.31 -7.39
N ILE A 53 1.46 -15.92 -7.28
CA ILE A 53 2.69 -15.47 -7.94
C ILE A 53 3.09 -16.50 -8.99
N LYS A 54 3.51 -16.01 -10.16
CA LYS A 54 4.10 -16.81 -11.22
C LYS A 54 5.58 -16.46 -11.33
N SER A 55 6.42 -17.44 -11.00
CA SER A 55 7.87 -17.31 -11.04
C SER A 55 8.38 -17.25 -12.49
N ALA A 56 9.65 -16.85 -12.67
CA ALA A 56 10.29 -16.72 -13.98
C ALA A 56 10.30 -18.04 -14.79
N ASP A 57 10.31 -19.19 -14.12
CA ASP A 57 10.21 -20.52 -14.74
C ASP A 57 8.76 -20.92 -15.11
N GLY A 58 7.80 -20.01 -14.93
CA GLY A 58 6.39 -20.21 -15.23
C GLY A 58 5.60 -20.97 -14.15
N ARG A 59 6.24 -21.43 -13.06
CA ARG A 59 5.52 -22.08 -11.96
C ARG A 59 4.64 -21.08 -11.23
N LYS A 60 3.39 -21.49 -10.96
CA LYS A 60 2.40 -20.69 -10.24
C LYS A 60 2.22 -21.24 -8.83
N SER A 61 2.22 -20.37 -7.84
CA SER A 61 1.92 -20.73 -6.46
C SER A 61 0.93 -19.74 -5.85
N ARG A 62 0.06 -20.24 -4.96
CA ARG A 62 -0.84 -19.37 -4.19
C ARG A 62 -0.06 -18.75 -3.04
N ILE A 63 -0.25 -17.45 -2.84
CA ILE A 63 0.37 -16.73 -1.74
C ILE A 63 -0.44 -16.99 -0.47
N ASN A 64 0.24 -17.43 0.58
CA ASN A 64 -0.34 -17.57 1.90
C ASN A 64 -0.13 -16.25 2.68
N PRO A 65 -1.20 -15.51 3.05
CA PRO A 65 -1.08 -14.25 3.79
C PRO A 65 -0.25 -14.39 5.07
N ALA A 66 -0.36 -15.51 5.79
CA ALA A 66 0.38 -15.77 7.03
C ALA A 66 1.91 -15.86 6.87
N LYS A 67 2.42 -15.94 5.64
CA LYS A 67 3.87 -16.13 5.36
C LYS A 67 4.54 -14.91 4.76
N ILE A 68 3.78 -13.87 4.46
CA ILE A 68 4.30 -12.70 3.76
C ILE A 68 4.19 -11.47 4.63
N LYS A 69 5.09 -10.52 4.39
CA LYS A 69 5.10 -9.20 5.01
C LYS A 69 4.35 -8.20 4.14
N PHE A 70 4.64 -8.20 2.84
CA PHE A 70 3.91 -7.39 1.86
C PHE A 70 4.16 -7.88 0.43
N ILE A 71 3.36 -7.38 -0.48
CA ILE A 71 3.42 -7.54 -1.92
C ILE A 71 3.60 -6.15 -2.52
N ARG A 72 4.54 -6.02 -3.46
CA ARG A 72 4.64 -4.88 -4.37
C ARG A 72 4.00 -5.26 -5.70
N SER A 73 2.83 -4.67 -5.95
CA SER A 73 2.11 -4.77 -7.23
C SER A 73 2.44 -3.53 -8.07
N LEU A 74 2.56 -3.71 -9.39
CA LEU A 74 2.92 -2.65 -10.34
C LEU A 74 1.86 -2.55 -11.44
N ASP A 75 1.75 -3.60 -12.26
CA ASP A 75 0.80 -3.69 -13.37
C ASP A 75 -0.26 -4.78 -13.16
N GLY A 76 -0.31 -5.36 -11.96
CA GLY A 76 -1.30 -6.35 -11.57
C GLY A 76 -2.73 -5.78 -11.47
N VAL A 77 -3.68 -6.65 -11.11
CA VAL A 77 -5.12 -6.33 -11.01
C VAL A 77 -5.42 -5.15 -10.07
N ASP A 78 -4.53 -4.91 -9.11
CA ASP A 78 -4.65 -3.85 -8.10
C ASP A 78 -3.86 -2.58 -8.44
N GLY A 79 -3.18 -2.57 -9.60
CA GLY A 79 -2.31 -1.49 -10.06
C GLY A 79 -1.05 -1.31 -9.20
N ASP A 80 -0.41 -0.15 -9.36
CA ASP A 80 0.77 0.23 -8.60
C ASP A 80 0.39 0.49 -7.14
N CYS A 81 0.66 -0.49 -6.28
CA CYS A 81 0.39 -0.38 -4.85
C CYS A 81 1.26 -1.31 -4.00
N ILE A 82 1.17 -1.14 -2.68
CA ILE A 82 1.63 -2.15 -1.72
C ILE A 82 0.39 -2.84 -1.16
N ILE A 83 0.43 -4.17 -1.14
CA ILE A 83 -0.60 -5.00 -0.53
C ILE A 83 0.02 -5.67 0.70
N ALA A 84 -0.62 -5.56 1.86
CA ALA A 84 -0.19 -6.18 3.10
C ALA A 84 -1.21 -7.23 3.55
N PRO A 85 -0.78 -8.34 4.17
CA PRO A 85 -1.71 -9.22 4.83
C PRO A 85 -2.21 -8.60 6.14
N ILE A 86 -3.40 -9.00 6.56
CA ILE A 86 -3.94 -8.71 7.88
C ILE A 86 -4.63 -9.96 8.45
N TYR A 87 -4.50 -10.15 9.76
CA TYR A 87 -5.06 -11.28 10.49
C TYR A 87 -4.70 -12.65 9.88
N ASP A 88 -3.51 -12.74 9.26
CA ASP A 88 -3.00 -13.95 8.57
C ASP A 88 -3.94 -14.52 7.50
N GLU A 89 -4.93 -13.76 7.06
CA GLU A 89 -6.05 -14.27 6.27
C GLU A 89 -6.45 -13.39 5.09
N TRP A 90 -6.42 -12.07 5.28
CA TRP A 90 -6.92 -11.11 4.30
C TRP A 90 -5.80 -10.23 3.76
N PHE A 91 -6.11 -9.53 2.67
CA PHE A 91 -5.20 -8.59 2.05
C PHE A 91 -5.81 -7.20 2.04
N VAL A 92 -4.99 -6.22 2.40
CA VAL A 92 -5.33 -4.80 2.37
C VAL A 92 -4.36 -4.07 1.45
N LYS A 93 -4.86 -3.17 0.61
CA LYS A 93 -4.04 -2.32 -0.26
C LYS A 93 -3.74 -1.02 0.44
N ARG A 94 -2.49 -0.57 0.40
CA ARG A 94 -2.07 0.73 0.91
C ARG A 94 -2.51 1.82 -0.05
N ILE A 95 -3.28 2.77 0.45
CA ILE A 95 -3.80 3.90 -0.33
C ILE A 95 -3.15 5.23 0.06
N LEU A 96 -2.48 5.28 1.21
CA LEU A 96 -1.79 6.46 1.71
C LEU A 96 -0.53 6.02 2.43
N ASP A 97 0.60 6.62 2.08
CA ASP A 97 1.91 6.34 2.67
C ASP A 97 2.45 7.57 3.41
N GLY A 98 3.21 7.32 4.46
CA GLY A 98 3.72 8.35 5.37
C GLY A 98 3.90 7.81 6.78
N ARG A 99 3.97 8.75 7.74
CA ARG A 99 4.06 8.40 9.17
C ARG A 99 2.84 7.60 9.62
N ILE A 100 1.66 8.01 9.16
CA ILE A 100 0.42 7.23 9.23
C ILE A 100 0.19 6.61 7.85
N LYS A 101 0.22 5.29 7.76
CA LYS A 101 -0.16 4.54 6.57
C LYS A 101 -1.65 4.21 6.64
N VAL A 102 -2.36 4.36 5.52
CA VAL A 102 -3.77 3.99 5.40
C VAL A 102 -3.89 2.86 4.40
N TYR A 103 -4.63 1.84 4.79
CA TYR A 103 -4.94 0.68 3.98
C TYR A 103 -6.44 0.53 3.82
N GLN A 104 -6.84 -0.07 2.71
CA GLN A 104 -8.22 -0.44 2.39
C GLN A 104 -8.29 -1.93 2.11
N LEU A 105 -9.34 -2.61 2.54
CA LEU A 105 -9.60 -3.98 2.13
C LEU A 105 -9.66 -4.06 0.58
N VAL A 106 -8.97 -5.03 -0.02
CA VAL A 106 -8.80 -5.10 -1.49
C VAL A 106 -10.12 -5.14 -2.27
N ASP A 107 -11.14 -5.79 -1.73
CA ASP A 107 -12.50 -5.93 -2.27
C ASP A 107 -13.57 -5.23 -1.44
N GLY A 108 -13.20 -4.33 -0.53
CA GLY A 108 -14.13 -3.74 0.42
C GLY A 108 -13.96 -2.25 0.64
N ILE A 109 -14.79 -1.74 1.55
CA ILE A 109 -14.78 -0.35 2.01
C ILE A 109 -14.25 -0.24 3.45
N VAL A 110 -13.67 -1.31 3.99
CA VAL A 110 -13.13 -1.31 5.36
C VAL A 110 -11.72 -0.73 5.34
N PHE A 111 -11.45 0.20 6.25
CA PHE A 111 -10.17 0.88 6.36
C PHE A 111 -9.36 0.41 7.57
N PHE A 112 -8.04 0.47 7.40
CA PHE A 112 -7.05 0.11 8.41
C PHE A 112 -5.94 1.14 8.41
N THR A 113 -5.23 1.25 9.51
CA THR A 113 -4.11 2.19 9.65
C THR A 113 -2.93 1.57 10.37
N SER A 114 -1.74 2.10 10.12
CA SER A 114 -0.52 1.85 10.91
C SER A 114 0.19 3.18 11.10
N LYS A 115 0.72 3.47 12.29
CA LYS A 115 1.47 4.69 12.57
C LYS A 115 2.87 4.32 13.04
N ASP A 116 3.89 5.00 12.53
CA ASP A 116 5.29 4.75 12.92
C ASP A 116 5.72 3.27 12.72
N ASP A 117 5.24 2.65 11.64
CA ASP A 117 5.48 1.23 11.31
C ASP A 117 4.93 0.24 12.36
N SER A 118 3.95 0.66 13.17
CA SER A 118 3.19 -0.24 14.05
C SER A 118 2.42 -1.30 13.27
N ASP A 119 1.87 -2.28 13.99
CA ASP A 119 0.90 -3.22 13.44
C ASP A 119 -0.28 -2.50 12.75
N ILE A 120 -0.81 -3.14 11.72
CA ILE A 120 -1.99 -2.67 11.00
C ILE A 120 -3.22 -2.94 11.87
N ILE A 121 -3.92 -1.88 12.25
CA ILE A 121 -5.12 -1.94 13.08
C ILE A 121 -6.37 -1.55 12.30
N LEU A 122 -7.49 -2.19 12.62
CA LEU A 122 -8.80 -1.82 12.10
C LEU A 122 -9.21 -0.46 12.66
N ASN A 123 -9.36 0.51 11.76
CA ASN A 123 -9.91 1.82 12.05
C ASN A 123 -10.87 2.14 10.92
N ASP A 124 -12.07 1.55 10.98
CA ASP A 124 -13.00 1.67 9.87
C ASP A 124 -13.72 3.02 9.92
N PHE A 125 -13.49 3.81 8.87
CA PHE A 125 -14.15 5.08 8.61
C PHE A 125 -14.84 5.11 7.23
N GLY A 126 -15.02 3.94 6.62
CA GLY A 126 -15.50 3.78 5.25
C GLY A 126 -16.98 3.42 5.12
N GLY A 127 -17.64 2.98 6.18
CA GLY A 127 -19.09 2.85 6.18
C GLY A 127 -19.72 1.88 7.15
N LEU A 128 -18.98 1.05 7.89
CA LEU A 128 -19.59 0.17 8.89
C LEU A 128 -19.78 0.88 10.24
N ASN A 129 -18.87 1.78 10.59
CA ASN A 129 -18.94 2.58 11.82
C ASN A 129 -19.74 3.87 11.61
N ASN A 130 -20.30 4.38 12.71
CA ASN A 130 -20.85 5.72 12.72
C ASN A 130 -19.71 6.76 12.67
N ARG A 131 -20.05 8.03 12.39
CA ARG A 131 -19.06 9.09 12.23
C ARG A 131 -18.30 9.40 13.52
N GLU A 132 -18.96 9.33 14.67
CA GLU A 132 -18.35 9.60 15.98
C GLU A 132 -17.31 8.53 16.31
N ASP A 133 -17.67 7.25 16.17
CA ASP A 133 -16.75 6.12 16.36
C ASP A 133 -15.55 6.22 15.41
N SER A 134 -15.79 6.59 14.15
CA SER A 134 -14.73 6.80 13.15
C SER A 134 -13.77 7.92 13.59
N MET A 135 -14.32 9.02 14.13
CA MET A 135 -13.52 10.14 14.62
C MET A 135 -12.70 9.75 15.86
N ASP A 136 -13.29 9.01 16.79
CA ASP A 136 -12.62 8.55 18.00
C ASP A 136 -11.49 7.55 17.72
N GLN A 137 -11.66 6.67 16.72
CA GLN A 137 -10.62 5.75 16.27
C GLN A 137 -9.43 6.48 15.63
N ILE A 138 -9.67 7.59 14.92
CA ILE A 138 -8.63 8.33 14.22
C ILE A 138 -7.92 9.35 15.11
N ARG A 139 -8.61 9.92 16.12
CA ARG A 139 -8.04 10.94 17.03
C ARG A 139 -6.66 10.55 17.62
N PRO A 140 -6.46 9.33 18.19
CA PRO A 140 -5.16 8.94 18.75
C PRO A 140 -4.01 8.94 17.73
N LEU A 141 -4.31 8.81 16.44
CA LEU A 141 -3.28 8.80 15.39
C LEU A 141 -2.71 10.20 15.14
N ILE A 142 -3.42 11.27 15.52
CA ILE A 142 -3.08 12.65 15.16
C ILE A 142 -2.95 13.60 16.35
N GLU A 143 -3.26 13.15 17.56
CA GLU A 143 -3.27 13.99 18.77
C GLU A 143 -1.91 14.57 19.15
N ASP A 144 -0.82 13.97 18.66
CA ASP A 144 0.54 14.47 18.84
C ASP A 144 0.84 15.74 18.02
N ASN A 145 -0.08 16.18 17.15
CA ASN A 145 0.00 17.46 16.45
C ASN A 145 -1.24 18.32 16.76
N SER A 146 -1.07 19.33 17.62
CA SER A 146 -2.16 20.18 18.10
C SER A 146 -2.88 20.96 16.99
N VAL A 147 -2.17 21.38 15.94
CA VAL A 147 -2.75 22.11 14.79
C VAL A 147 -3.66 21.19 13.99
N ILE A 148 -3.19 19.98 13.70
CA ILE A 148 -3.98 18.96 13.00
C ILE A 148 -5.18 18.53 13.85
N LEU A 149 -4.98 18.29 15.15
CA LEU A 149 -6.04 17.90 16.07
C LEU A 149 -7.16 18.96 16.15
N GLN A 150 -6.79 20.25 16.19
CA GLN A 150 -7.77 21.33 16.22
C GLN A 150 -8.63 21.35 14.96
N GLU A 151 -8.01 21.22 13.78
CA GLU A 151 -8.73 21.15 12.53
C GLU A 151 -9.60 19.90 12.45
N PHE A 152 -9.07 18.75 12.87
CA PHE A 152 -9.82 17.50 12.93
C PHE A 152 -11.11 17.63 13.72
N ASN A 153 -11.04 18.23 14.92
CA ASN A 153 -12.19 18.44 15.78
C ASN A 153 -13.26 19.37 15.17
N SER A 154 -12.94 20.10 14.10
CA SER A 154 -13.89 20.95 13.36
C SER A 154 -14.54 20.25 12.16
N LEU A 155 -14.06 19.07 11.77
CA LEU A 155 -14.57 18.31 10.64
C LEU A 155 -15.84 17.53 10.99
N LYS A 156 -16.59 17.13 9.96
CA LYS A 156 -17.80 16.30 10.11
C LYS A 156 -17.50 14.80 10.25
N GLY A 157 -16.26 14.38 10.02
CA GLY A 157 -15.85 12.97 10.13
C GLY A 157 -16.33 12.09 8.98
N SER A 158 -16.44 12.63 7.75
CA SER A 158 -16.62 11.76 6.58
C SER A 158 -15.32 11.03 6.22
N GLN A 159 -15.40 9.93 5.46
CA GLN A 159 -14.23 9.22 4.93
C GLN A 159 -13.26 10.19 4.22
N ARG A 160 -13.80 11.13 3.44
CA ARG A 160 -13.00 12.14 2.74
C ARG A 160 -12.29 13.09 3.71
N ASP A 161 -12.96 13.50 4.78
CA ASP A 161 -12.38 14.37 5.81
C ASP A 161 -11.23 13.67 6.54
N ILE A 162 -11.41 12.39 6.86
CA ILE A 162 -10.41 11.56 7.54
C ILE A 162 -9.19 11.31 6.65
N ILE A 163 -9.39 10.96 5.37
CA ILE A 163 -8.28 10.82 4.42
C ILE A 163 -7.55 12.16 4.30
N TYR A 164 -8.28 13.27 4.14
CA TYR A 164 -7.70 14.61 4.04
C TYR A 164 -6.84 14.96 5.26
N ILE A 165 -7.32 14.71 6.49
CA ILE A 165 -6.57 15.09 7.70
C ILE A 165 -5.30 14.26 7.86
N ILE A 166 -5.35 12.97 7.53
CA ILE A 166 -4.19 12.06 7.58
C ILE A 166 -3.16 12.47 6.53
N GLU A 167 -3.58 12.79 5.30
CA GLU A 167 -2.68 13.31 4.27
C GLU A 167 -1.98 14.59 4.74
N LYS A 168 -2.74 15.52 5.34
CA LYS A 168 -2.20 16.78 5.84
C LYS A 168 -1.17 16.54 6.95
N TYR A 169 -1.50 15.65 7.89
CA TYR A 169 -0.58 15.22 8.94
C TYR A 169 0.73 14.65 8.37
N ASN A 170 0.64 13.73 7.41
CA ASN A 170 1.81 13.13 6.78
C ASN A 170 2.67 14.16 6.03
N LYS A 171 2.05 15.09 5.30
CA LYS A 171 2.76 16.16 4.57
C LYS A 171 3.52 17.10 5.52
N LEU A 172 2.95 17.41 6.68
CA LEU A 172 3.66 18.22 7.69
C LEU A 172 4.86 17.47 8.26
N ASN A 173 4.69 16.19 8.61
CA ASN A 173 5.77 15.37 9.17
C ASN A 173 6.89 15.08 8.16
N ALA A 174 6.56 14.89 6.88
CA ALA A 174 7.57 14.70 5.83
C ALA A 174 8.54 15.89 5.71
N ARG A 175 8.07 17.13 5.96
CA ARG A 175 8.91 18.33 5.92
C ARG A 175 9.94 18.38 7.05
N PHE A 176 9.67 17.75 8.19
CA PHE A 176 10.63 17.70 9.31
C PHE A 176 11.76 16.68 9.07
N TYR A 177 11.55 15.67 8.22
CA TYR A 177 12.58 14.69 7.84
C TYR A 177 13.56 15.20 6.76
N ILE A 178 13.23 16.29 6.05
CA ILE A 178 14.12 16.88 5.03
C ILE A 178 15.16 17.85 5.65
N SER A 179 15.05 18.20 6.94
CA SER A 179 15.97 19.15 7.60
C SER A 179 17.16 18.52 8.34
N TYR A 180 17.43 17.22 8.14
CA TYR A 180 18.57 16.52 8.75
C TYR A 180 19.29 15.62 7.74
N TYR A 181 19.69 16.17 6.59
CA TYR A 181 20.79 15.66 5.76
C TYR A 181 21.47 16.80 5.01
#